data_AF-A0A1G8J083-F1
#
_entry.id   AF-A0A1G8J083-F1
#
_cell.length_a   1.000
_cell.length_b   1.000
_cell.length_c   1.000
_cell.angle_alpha   90.00
_cell.angle_beta   90.00
_cell.angle_gamma   90.00
#
_symmetry.space_group_name_H-M   'P 1'
#
loop_
_entity.id
_entity.type
_entity.pdbx_description
1 polymer ?
#
loop_
_entity_poly.entity_id
_entity_poly.type
_entity_poly.pdbx_seq_one_letter_code
_entity_poly.pdbx_strand_id
1 'polypeptide(L)' 'MADEQDRAPNNIDIVVRRLVKETGITEEQARELILFLGLHWASLLREAKALATKR' A
#
# COMPACT_ATOMS: atom_id res chain seq x y z
N MET A 1 -27.44 -10.36 3.74
CA MET A 1 -26.64 -11.49 3.22
C MET A 1 -25.20 -11.15 3.50
N ALA A 2 -24.46 -12.08 4.09
CA ALA A 2 -23.26 -11.84 4.87
C ALA A 2 -22.04 -11.48 4.01
N ASP A 3 -21.43 -10.34 4.28
CA ASP A 3 -20.00 -10.13 4.07
C ASP A 3 -19.42 -9.58 5.37
N GLU A 4 -19.51 -10.42 6.40
CA GLU A 4 -18.60 -10.40 7.53
C GLU A 4 -17.23 -10.88 7.01
N GLN A 5 -16.57 -10.02 6.22
CA GLN A 5 -15.16 -10.17 5.86
C GLN A 5 -14.36 -9.97 7.16
N ASP A 6 -14.33 -11.06 7.90
CA ASP A 6 -13.61 -11.37 9.11
C ASP A 6 -12.23 -10.70 9.12
N ARG A 7 -12.19 -9.54 9.77
CA ARG A 7 -11.33 -9.16 10.90
C ARG A 7 -9.95 -9.83 11.03
N ALA A 8 -9.29 -10.15 9.93
CA ALA A 8 -7.85 -10.24 9.85
C ALA A 8 -7.38 -9.11 8.93
N PRO A 9 -6.48 -8.21 9.37
CA PRO A 9 -5.87 -7.28 8.42
C PRO A 9 -5.21 -8.13 7.35
N ASN A 10 -5.73 -8.06 6.12
CA ASN A 10 -5.11 -8.72 4.98
C ASN A 10 -3.66 -8.23 4.93
N ASN A 11 -2.70 -9.10 4.59
CA ASN A 11 -1.28 -8.71 4.53
C ASN A 11 -1.08 -7.44 3.67
N ILE A 12 -1.95 -7.24 2.69
CA ILE A 12 -2.03 -6.06 1.84
C ILE A 12 -2.36 -4.79 2.66
N ASP A 13 -3.38 -4.79 3.52
CA ASP A 13 -3.77 -3.61 4.31
C ASP A 13 -2.67 -3.17 5.28
N ILE A 14 -1.92 -4.11 5.86
CA ILE A 14 -0.75 -3.81 6.70
C ILE A 14 0.32 -3.08 5.87
N VAL A 15 0.58 -3.56 4.65
CA VAL A 15 1.60 -3.00 3.76
C VAL A 15 1.15 -1.64 3.21
N VAL A 16 -0.12 -1.46 2.87
CA VAL A 16 -0.73 -0.19 2.46
C VAL A 16 -0.55 0.85 3.57
N ARG A 17 -1.01 0.55 4.79
CA ARG A 17 -0.90 1.47 5.93
C ARG A 17 0.55 1.84 6.22
N ARG A 18 1.47 0.88 6.11
CA ARG A 18 2.91 1.13 6.28
C ARG A 18 3.45 2.04 5.18
N LEU A 19 3.10 1.81 3.91
CA LEU A 19 3.52 2.64 2.78
C LEU A 19 3.07 4.09 2.94
N VAL A 20 1.79 4.29 3.25
CA VAL A 20 1.20 5.61 3.48
C VAL A 20 1.93 6.33 4.62
N LYS A 21 2.17 5.64 5.74
CA LYS A 21 2.88 6.22 6.89
C LYS A 21 4.33 6.59 6.56
N GLU A 22 5.06 5.75 5.82
CA GLU A 22 6.48 5.93 5.54
C GLU A 22 6.77 6.93 4.41
N THR A 23 5.81 7.16 3.50
CA THR A 23 6.05 7.93 2.27
C THR A 23 5.08 9.08 2.06
N GLY A 24 3.94 9.12 2.77
CA GLY A 24 2.94 10.18 2.65
C GLY A 24 2.06 10.10 1.40
N ILE A 25 2.17 9.03 0.60
CA ILE A 25 1.27 8.77 -0.53
C ILE A 25 -0.14 8.40 -0.05
N THR A 26 -1.14 8.45 -0.93
CA THR A 26 -2.51 8.04 -0.57
C THR A 26 -2.64 6.52 -0.50
N GLU A 27 -3.66 6.02 0.22
CA GLU A 27 -3.96 4.58 0.28
C GLU A 27 -4.24 4.00 -1.12
N GLU A 28 -4.86 4.78 -1.99
CA GLU A 28 -5.12 4.39 -3.39
C GLU A 28 -3.82 4.17 -4.16
N GLN A 29 -2.89 5.13 -4.08
CA GLN A 29 -1.56 5.00 -4.70
C GLN A 29 -0.78 3.80 -4.15
N ALA A 30 -0.87 3.56 -2.84
CA ALA A 30 -0.21 2.41 -2.22
C ALA A 30 -0.81 1.07 -2.70
N ARG A 31 -2.13 0.99 -2.87
CA ARG A 31 -2.81 -0.19 -3.42
C ARG A 31 -2.43 -0.44 -4.88
N GLU A 32 -2.39 0.61 -5.71
CA GLU A 32 -1.96 0.50 -7.10
C GLU A 32 -0.51 0.01 -7.21
N LEU A 33 0.40 0.54 -6.39
CA LEU A 33 1.79 0.05 -6.34
C LEU A 33 1.88 -1.42 -5.97
N ILE A 34 1.09 -1.89 -5.00
CA ILE A 34 1.06 -3.30 -4.60
C ILE A 34 0.49 -4.17 -5.71
N LEU A 35 -0.55 -3.71 -6.42
CA LEU A 35 -1.11 -4.42 -7.56
C LEU A 35 -0.10 -4.52 -8.72
N PHE A 36 0.68 -3.47 -8.96
CA PHE A 36 1.64 -3.42 -10.06
C PHE A 36 2.96 -4.16 -9.76
N LEU A 37 3.46 -4.07 -8.52
CA LEU A 37 4.79 -4.56 -8.12
C LEU A 37 4.73 -5.80 -7.24
N GLY A 38 3.56 -6.19 -6.73
CA GLY A 38 3.43 -7.18 -5.68
C GLY A 38 3.89 -6.68 -4.31
N LEU A 39 4.13 -7.59 -3.38
CA LEU A 39 4.47 -7.29 -1.97
C LEU A 39 5.97 -7.08 -1.72
N HIS A 40 6.74 -6.64 -2.73
CA HIS A 40 8.17 -6.40 -2.61
C HIS A 40 8.47 -5.04 -1.94
N TRP A 41 8.67 -5.04 -0.63
CA TRP A 41 8.82 -3.83 0.19
C TRP A 41 9.86 -2.81 -0.30
N ALA A 42 11.05 -3.25 -0.72
CA ALA A 42 12.10 -2.34 -1.21
C ALA A 42 11.69 -1.62 -2.50
N SER A 43 11.03 -2.32 -3.42
CA SER A 43 10.49 -1.75 -4.66
C SER A 43 9.34 -0.79 -4.35
N LEU A 44 8.41 -1.21 -3.49
CA LEU A 44 7.28 -0.39 -3.06
C LEU A 44 7.74 0.94 -2.44
N LEU A 45 8.70 0.91 -1.52
CA LEU A 45 9.24 2.11 -0.89
C LEU A 45 9.90 3.07 -1.90
N ARG A 46 10.64 2.53 -2.87
CA ARG A 46 11.32 3.36 -3.87
C ARG A 46 10.31 4.08 -4.76
N GLU A 47 9.35 3.33 -5.31
CA GLU A 47 8.33 3.89 -6.19
C GLU A 47 7.40 4.85 -5.43
N ALA A 48 7.03 4.51 -4.19
CA ALA A 48 6.23 5.39 -3.33
C ALA A 48 6.94 6.71 -3.00
N LYS A 49 8.25 6.69 -2.71
CA LYS A 49 9.04 7.91 -2.53
C LYS A 49 9.11 8.73 -3.83
N ALA A 50 9.30 8.08 -4.97
CA ALA A 50 9.30 8.75 -6.27
C ALA A 50 7.96 9.43 -6.58
N LEU A 51 6.84 8.80 -6.21
CA LEU A 51 5.50 9.40 -6.31
C LEU A 51 5.31 10.57 -5.35
N ALA A 52 5.78 10.45 -4.10
CA ALA A 52 5.67 11.51 -3.11
C ALA A 52 6.47 12.77 -3.49
N THR A 53 7.64 12.61 -4.13
CA THR A 53 8.47 13.74 -4.60
C THR A 53 7.93 14.42 -5.87
N LYS A 54 7.10 13.73 -6.67
CA LYS A 54 6.49 14.30 -7.89
C LYS A 54 5.24 15.15 -7.62
N ARG A 55 4.90 15.38 -6.34
CA ARG A 55 3.66 16.02 -5.91
C ARG A 55 3.85 17.50 -5.58
#